data_AF-A0A3N0CL67-F1
#
_entry.id   AF-A0A3N0CL67-F1
#
_cell.length_a   1.000
_cell.length_b   1.000
_cell.length_c   1.000
_cell.angle_alpha   90.00
_cell.angle_beta   90.00
_cell.angle_gamma   90.00
#
_symmetry.space_group_name_H-M   'P 1'
#
loop_
_entity.id
_entity.type
_entity.pdbx_description
1 polymer ?
#
loop_
_entity_poly.entity_id
_entity_poly.type
_entity_poly.pdbx_seq_one_letter_code
_entity_poly.pdbx_strand_id
1 'polypeptide(L)'
;MIVQALDGRYVTVRRRWVPWRPRKRGIGSPFGPFSFVKDADDPVSFVVLLAAGIAAFLFGGIVLTALFLAGEVVLLLLLLVPLLIAARVLYVLPWTIEATYGDEVLGTVGVRGWRASSEKIREIAAAYQQGVDPFTTVG
;
A
#
# COMPACT_ATOMS: atom_id res chain seq x y z
N MET A 1 -18.82 5.49 0.33
CA MET A 1 -20.21 5.88 0.63
C MET A 1 -20.71 4.95 1.71
N ILE A 2 -21.30 5.48 2.77
CA ILE A 2 -21.91 4.68 3.84
C ILE A 2 -23.42 4.75 3.62
N VAL A 3 -24.09 3.62 3.64
CA VAL A 3 -25.56 3.52 3.56
C VAL A 3 -26.08 2.62 4.66
N GLN A 4 -27.23 2.98 5.22
CA GLN A 4 -27.99 2.08 6.07
C GLN A 4 -28.78 1.14 5.15
N ALA A 5 -28.50 -0.16 5.23
CA ALA A 5 -29.28 -1.19 4.59
C ALA A 5 -30.62 -1.34 5.31
N LEU A 6 -31.62 -1.88 4.61
CA LEU A 6 -32.99 -2.04 5.14
C LEU A 6 -33.04 -2.91 6.41
N ASP A 7 -32.10 -3.84 6.55
CA ASP A 7 -31.89 -4.68 7.73
C ASP A 7 -31.26 -3.95 8.94
N GLY A 8 -31.00 -2.65 8.82
CA GLY A 8 -30.38 -1.81 9.84
C GLY A 8 -28.85 -1.82 9.86
N ARG A 9 -28.19 -2.58 8.97
CA ARG A 9 -26.72 -2.63 8.89
C ARG A 9 -26.16 -1.38 8.20
N TYR A 10 -25.05 -0.85 8.70
CA TYR A 10 -24.30 0.21 8.01
C TYR A 10 -23.28 -0.41 7.03
N VAL A 11 -23.57 -0.33 5.75
CA VAL A 11 -22.72 -0.86 4.68
C VAL A 11 -21.86 0.27 4.11
N THR A 12 -20.56 0.05 4.06
CA THR A 12 -19.61 0.95 3.40
C THR A 12 -19.31 0.42 2.00
N VAL A 13 -19.72 1.15 0.97
CA VAL A 13 -19.39 0.87 -0.43
C VAL A 13 -18.25 1.80 -0.85
N ARG A 14 -17.11 1.24 -1.25
CA ARG A 14 -15.93 2.02 -1.64
C ARG A 14 -15.23 1.46 -2.86
N ARG A 15 -14.46 2.32 -3.54
CA ARG A 15 -13.50 1.89 -4.54
C ARG A 15 -12.25 1.38 -3.86
N ARG A 16 -11.80 0.21 -4.29
CA ARG A 16 -10.57 -0.40 -3.85
C ARG A 16 -9.46 -0.07 -4.85
N TRP A 17 -8.48 0.71 -4.41
CA TRP A 17 -7.36 1.15 -5.26
C TRP A 17 -6.34 0.04 -5.52
N VAL A 18 -6.26 -0.95 -4.64
CA VAL A 18 -5.31 -2.07 -4.74
C VAL A 18 -6.05 -3.39 -4.49
N PRO A 19 -5.92 -4.39 -5.39
CA PRO A 19 -6.67 -5.65 -5.28
C PRO A 19 -6.20 -6.50 -4.09
N TRP A 20 -4.98 -6.30 -3.60
CA TRP A 20 -4.46 -7.00 -2.42
C TRP A 20 -4.89 -6.31 -1.11
N ARG A 21 -5.11 -7.09 -0.05
CA ARG A 21 -5.31 -6.56 1.31
C ARG A 21 -3.93 -6.62 1.96
N PRO A 22 -3.23 -5.48 2.18
CA PRO A 22 -1.94 -5.54 2.84
C PRO A 22 -2.14 -6.12 4.24
N ARG A 23 -1.63 -7.35 4.47
CA ARG A 23 -1.59 -7.95 5.79
C ARG A 23 -0.69 -7.05 6.63
N LYS A 24 -1.24 -6.45 7.69
CA LYS A 24 -0.48 -5.62 8.64
C LYS A 24 0.57 -6.53 9.31
N ARG A 25 1.76 -6.65 8.73
CA ARG A 25 2.93 -7.16 9.43
C ARG A 25 3.40 -6.04 10.35
N GLY A 26 3.43 -6.31 11.65
CA GLY A 26 4.07 -5.42 12.61
C GLY A 26 5.52 -5.23 12.19
N ILE A 27 5.86 -4.03 11.73
CA ILE A 27 7.23 -3.63 11.46
C ILE A 27 7.81 -3.28 12.83
N GLY A 28 8.40 -4.29 13.49
CA GLY A 28 9.35 -4.04 14.56
C GLY A 28 10.61 -3.46 13.93
N SER A 29 10.94 -2.21 14.26
CA SER A 29 12.19 -1.58 13.86
C SER A 29 13.35 -2.26 14.59
N PRO A 30 14.30 -2.93 13.90
CA PRO A 30 15.48 -3.54 14.54
C PRO A 30 16.66 -2.57 14.71
N PHE A 31 16.55 -1.34 14.20
CA PHE A 31 17.69 -0.42 14.07
C PHE A 31 17.63 0.67 15.14
N GLY A 32 18.35 0.44 16.24
CA GLY A 32 18.73 1.48 17.21
C GLY A 32 19.97 2.23 16.73
N PRO A 33 20.09 3.55 16.98
CA PRO A 33 21.20 4.35 16.50
C PRO A 33 22.50 4.00 17.27
N PHE A 34 23.44 3.39 16.55
CA PHE A 34 24.90 3.49 16.68
C PHE A 34 25.43 4.03 18.03
N SER A 35 25.60 3.13 19.01
CA SER A 35 26.07 3.43 20.38
C SER A 35 27.54 3.07 20.64
N PHE A 36 28.43 3.24 19.65
CA PHE A 36 29.84 2.80 19.75
C PHE A 36 30.88 3.94 19.70
N VAL A 37 30.47 5.19 19.79
CA VAL A 37 31.36 6.36 19.68
C VAL A 37 31.62 7.03 21.05
N LYS A 38 31.45 6.31 22.17
CA LYS A 38 31.50 6.98 23.50
C LYS A 38 32.83 6.91 24.26
N ASP A 39 33.78 6.05 23.89
CA ASP A 39 35.09 5.96 24.54
C ASP A 39 36.21 5.88 23.48
N ALA A 40 36.79 7.04 23.14
CA ALA A 40 37.77 7.20 22.06
C ALA A 40 39.18 7.61 22.57
N ASP A 41 39.53 7.31 23.82
CA ASP A 41 40.82 7.69 24.43
C ASP A 41 41.82 6.53 24.57
N ASP A 42 41.44 5.29 24.24
CA ASP A 42 42.33 4.13 24.32
C ASP A 42 42.97 3.79 22.95
N PRO A 43 44.25 3.36 22.89
CA PRO A 43 44.92 2.96 21.63
C PRO A 43 44.15 1.91 20.82
N VAL A 44 43.38 1.05 21.52
CA VAL A 44 42.50 0.05 20.90
C VAL A 44 41.36 0.71 20.12
N SER A 45 40.76 1.76 20.66
CA SER A 45 39.68 2.51 20.00
C SER A 45 40.17 3.18 18.71
N PHE A 46 41.41 3.70 18.70
CA PHE A 46 42.04 4.27 17.52
C PHE A 46 42.24 3.23 16.40
N VAL A 47 42.70 2.03 16.74
CA VAL A 47 42.86 0.93 15.77
C VAL A 47 41.51 0.49 15.20
N VAL A 48 40.48 0.38 16.04
CA VAL A 48 39.12 0.04 15.59
C VAL A 48 38.55 1.12 14.67
N LEU A 49 38.70 2.39 15.03
CA LEU A 49 38.23 3.51 14.21
C LEU A 49 38.97 3.58 12.87
N LEU A 50 40.29 3.36 12.87
CA LEU A 50 41.10 3.31 11.65
C LEU A 50 40.68 2.15 10.74
N ALA A 51 40.49 0.95 11.29
CA ALA A 51 40.00 -0.20 10.55
C ALA A 51 38.58 0.02 10.00
N ALA A 52 37.68 0.61 10.80
CA ALA A 52 36.34 0.98 10.36
C ALA A 52 36.35 2.06 9.27
N GLY A 53 37.26 3.04 9.35
CA GLY A 53 37.46 4.07 8.34
C GLY A 53 37.98 3.50 7.02
N ILE A 54 38.95 2.58 7.07
CA ILE A 54 39.44 1.85 5.89
C ILE A 54 38.32 1.02 5.28
N ALA A 55 37.55 0.29 6.09
CA ALA A 55 36.40 -0.45 5.63
C ALA A 55 35.35 0.48 4.99
N ALA A 56 35.00 1.59 5.63
CA ALA A 56 34.08 2.58 5.08
C ALA A 56 34.60 3.20 3.77
N PHE A 57 35.89 3.39 3.61
CA PHE A 57 36.49 3.87 2.36
C PHE A 57 36.42 2.81 1.26
N LEU A 58 36.82 1.57 1.55
CA LEU A 58 36.82 0.46 0.60
C LEU A 58 35.40 0.07 0.15
N PHE A 59 34.46 0.02 1.10
CA PHE A 59 33.07 -0.38 0.84
C PHE A 59 32.16 0.82 0.57
N GLY A 60 32.61 2.05 0.81
CA GLY A 60 31.80 3.26 0.66
C GLY A 60 31.28 3.44 -0.76
N GLY A 61 32.11 3.14 -1.77
CA GLY A 61 31.68 3.16 -3.17
C GLY A 61 30.55 2.16 -3.44
N ILE A 62 30.63 0.96 -2.86
CA ILE A 62 29.58 -0.07 -2.99
C ILE A 62 28.29 0.39 -2.29
N VAL A 63 28.40 0.94 -1.09
CA VAL A 63 27.24 1.47 -0.34
C VAL A 63 26.58 2.62 -1.10
N LEU A 64 27.36 3.56 -1.63
CA LEU A 64 26.84 4.68 -2.42
C LEU A 64 26.16 4.18 -3.71
N THR A 65 26.77 3.23 -4.40
CA THR A 65 26.20 2.62 -5.61
C THR A 65 24.89 1.90 -5.30
N ALA A 66 24.86 1.12 -4.22
CA ALA A 66 23.65 0.43 -3.77
C ALA A 66 22.54 1.41 -3.38
N LEU A 67 22.88 2.50 -2.69
CA LEU A 67 21.93 3.55 -2.32
C LEU A 67 21.37 4.27 -3.54
N PHE A 68 22.22 4.54 -4.54
CA PHE A 68 21.81 5.16 -5.80
C PHE A 68 20.84 4.24 -6.57
N LEU A 69 21.19 2.97 -6.76
CA LEU A 69 20.33 1.96 -7.38
C LEU A 69 19.00 1.79 -6.63
N ALA A 70 19.04 1.76 -5.29
CA ALA A 70 17.83 1.72 -4.48
C ALA A 70 16.95 2.95 -4.72
N GLY A 71 17.56 4.13 -4.84
CA GLY A 71 16.89 5.38 -5.21
C GLY A 71 16.21 5.30 -6.57
N GLU A 72 16.89 4.79 -7.59
CA GLU A 72 16.32 4.57 -8.93
C GLU A 72 15.12 3.63 -8.90
N VAL A 73 15.22 2.52 -8.17
CA VAL A 73 14.10 1.57 -8.00
C VAL A 73 12.90 2.26 -7.35
N VAL A 74 13.13 3.06 -6.31
CA VAL A 74 12.07 3.84 -5.65
C VAL A 74 11.44 4.87 -6.61
N LEU A 75 12.25 5.56 -7.41
CA LEU A 75 11.76 6.51 -8.42
C LEU A 75 10.92 5.81 -9.50
N LEU A 76 11.36 4.65 -9.98
CA LEU A 76 10.61 3.84 -10.94
C LEU A 76 9.27 3.37 -10.35
N LEU A 77 9.26 2.90 -9.09
CA LEU A 77 8.03 2.55 -8.37
C LEU A 77 7.09 3.76 -8.25
N LEU A 78 7.64 4.93 -7.94
CA LEU A 78 6.86 6.17 -7.85
C LEU A 78 6.26 6.56 -9.21
N LEU A 79 7.01 6.40 -10.30
CA LEU A 79 6.54 6.65 -11.67
C LEU A 79 5.48 5.64 -12.12
N LEU A 80 5.52 4.42 -11.60
CA LEU A 80 4.52 3.40 -11.92
C LEU A 80 3.13 3.76 -11.37
N VAL A 81 3.05 4.50 -10.27
CA VAL A 81 1.77 4.95 -9.67
C VAL A 81 0.92 5.78 -10.64
N PRO A 82 1.40 6.92 -11.19
CA PRO A 82 0.62 7.70 -12.15
C PRO A 82 0.34 6.93 -13.44
N LEU A 83 1.25 6.07 -13.91
CA LEU A 83 0.99 5.20 -15.07
C LEU A 83 -0.19 4.24 -14.83
N LEU A 84 -0.25 3.60 -13.66
CA LEU A 84 -1.35 2.72 -13.28
C LEU A 84 -2.68 3.48 -13.14
N ILE A 85 -2.63 4.71 -12.60
CA ILE A 85 -3.81 5.58 -12.54
C ILE A 85 -4.28 5.91 -13.96
N ALA A 86 -3.38 6.32 -14.85
CA ALA A 86 -3.71 6.60 -16.24
C ALA A 86 -4.31 5.38 -16.95
N ALA A 87 -3.73 4.19 -16.78
CA ALA A 87 -4.27 2.95 -17.33
C ALA A 87 -5.69 2.62 -16.81
N ARG A 88 -6.00 2.90 -15.54
CA ARG A 88 -7.36 2.74 -14.99
C ARG A 88 -8.36 3.78 -15.49
N VAL A 89 -7.90 5.00 -15.74
CA VAL A 89 -8.74 6.08 -16.30
C VAL A 89 -9.03 5.81 -17.78
N LEU A 90 -8.05 5.30 -18.53
CA LEU A 90 -8.16 4.92 -19.96
C LEU A 90 -8.83 3.55 -20.19
N TYR A 91 -9.59 3.04 -19.22
CA TYR A 91 -10.38 1.79 -19.33
C TYR A 91 -9.57 0.49 -19.48
N VAL A 92 -8.23 0.53 -19.40
CA VAL A 92 -7.37 -0.66 -19.53
C VAL A 92 -7.51 -1.57 -18.31
N LEU A 93 -7.49 -0.98 -17.11
CA LEU A 93 -7.60 -1.71 -15.85
C LEU A 93 -8.97 -1.49 -15.18
N PRO A 94 -9.64 -2.55 -14.67
CA PRO A 94 -10.91 -2.40 -13.98
C PRO A 94 -10.74 -1.74 -12.59
N TRP A 95 -11.76 -1.00 -12.18
CA TRP A 95 -11.97 -0.52 -10.83
C TRP A 95 -12.66 -1.61 -10.02
N THR A 96 -12.07 -2.03 -8.91
CA THR A 96 -12.71 -2.97 -7.98
C THR A 96 -13.56 -2.16 -6.99
N ILE A 97 -14.84 -2.48 -6.90
CA ILE A 97 -15.76 -1.93 -5.92
C ILE A 97 -16.00 -3.00 -4.86
N GLU A 98 -15.94 -2.60 -3.59
CA GLU A 98 -16.09 -3.48 -2.43
C GLU A 98 -17.21 -2.93 -1.55
N ALA A 99 -18.09 -3.82 -1.07
CA ALA A 99 -19.06 -3.53 -0.03
C ALA A 99 -18.64 -4.23 1.25
N THR A 100 -18.55 -3.48 2.34
CA THR A 100 -18.12 -3.99 3.65
C THR A 100 -19.11 -3.65 4.74
N TYR A 101 -19.34 -4.58 5.65
CA TYR A 101 -20.07 -4.37 6.90
C TYR A 101 -19.10 -4.60 8.08
N GLY A 102 -18.80 -3.55 8.83
CA GLY A 102 -17.70 -3.59 9.81
C GLY A 102 -16.37 -3.97 9.13
N ASP A 103 -15.80 -5.11 9.52
CA ASP A 103 -14.56 -5.68 8.94
C ASP A 103 -14.81 -6.79 7.90
N GLU A 104 -16.07 -7.18 7.70
CA GLU A 104 -16.49 -8.26 6.81
C GLU A 104 -16.76 -7.73 5.40
N VAL A 105 -16.29 -8.47 4.39
CA VAL A 105 -16.50 -8.15 2.98
C VAL A 105 -17.75 -8.89 2.50
N LEU A 106 -18.80 -8.15 2.15
CA LEU A 106 -20.05 -8.70 1.65
C LEU A 106 -19.94 -9.12 0.18
N GLY A 107 -19.13 -8.38 -0.61
CA GLY A 107 -18.93 -8.70 -2.02
C GLY A 107 -18.00 -7.73 -2.74
N THR A 108 -17.53 -8.17 -3.92
CA THR A 108 -16.64 -7.38 -4.79
C THR A 108 -17.05 -7.49 -6.24
N VAL A 109 -17.01 -6.37 -6.98
CA VAL A 109 -17.29 -6.33 -8.42
C VAL A 109 -16.24 -5.50 -9.16
N GLY A 110 -15.80 -5.96 -10.33
CA GLY A 110 -14.90 -5.23 -11.21
C GLY A 110 -15.67 -4.44 -12.27
N VAL A 111 -15.45 -3.13 -12.36
CA VAL A 111 -16.09 -2.24 -13.34
C VAL A 111 -15.04 -1.45 -14.10
N ARG A 112 -15.09 -1.46 -15.43
CA ARG A 112 -14.20 -0.62 -16.25
C ARG A 112 -14.79 0.77 -16.40
N GLY A 113 -13.93 1.78 -16.25
CA GLY A 113 -14.30 3.18 -16.49
C GLY A 113 -14.73 3.96 -15.25
N TRP A 114 -14.33 5.22 -15.23
CA TRP A 114 -14.58 6.11 -14.10
C TRP A 114 -16.06 6.35 -13.87
N ARG A 115 -16.81 6.72 -14.92
CA ARG A 115 -18.24 7.03 -14.82
C ARG A 115 -19.06 5.79 -14.45
N ALA A 116 -18.81 4.67 -15.11
CA ALA A 116 -19.46 3.39 -14.80
C ALA A 116 -19.19 2.94 -13.35
N SER A 117 -17.98 3.16 -12.84
CA SER A 117 -17.68 2.85 -11.43
C SER A 117 -18.45 3.74 -10.44
N SER A 118 -18.70 5.01 -10.76
CA SER A 118 -19.54 5.89 -9.93
C SER A 118 -21.00 5.43 -9.91
N GLU A 119 -21.49 5.01 -11.08
CA GLU A 119 -22.85 4.54 -11.25
C GLU A 119 -23.09 3.23 -10.52
N LYS A 120 -22.17 2.26 -10.65
CA LYS A 120 -22.26 0.98 -9.94
C LYS A 120 -22.23 1.13 -8.42
N ILE A 121 -21.48 2.09 -7.88
CA ILE A 121 -21.50 2.39 -6.43
C ILE A 121 -22.88 2.84 -5.99
N ARG A 122 -23.54 3.72 -6.77
CA ARG A 122 -24.90 4.18 -6.46
C ARG A 122 -25.92 3.06 -6.58
N GLU A 123 -25.77 2.19 -7.59
CA GLU A 123 -26.63 1.03 -7.79
C GLU A 123 -26.54 0.04 -6.61
N ILE A 124 -25.32 -0.32 -6.19
CA ILE A 124 -25.08 -1.20 -5.03
C ILE A 124 -25.64 -0.56 -3.75
N ALA A 125 -25.42 0.75 -3.56
CA ALA A 125 -25.94 1.48 -2.42
C ALA A 125 -27.47 1.51 -2.39
N ALA A 126 -28.12 1.71 -3.54
CA ALA A 126 -29.57 1.67 -3.67
C ALA A 126 -30.15 0.27 -3.43
N ALA A 127 -29.48 -0.79 -3.91
CA ALA A 127 -29.89 -2.17 -3.67
C ALA A 127 -29.95 -2.49 -2.16
N TYR A 128 -28.91 -2.11 -1.40
CA TYR A 128 -28.91 -2.31 0.05
C TYR A 128 -30.01 -1.51 0.76
N GLN A 129 -30.32 -0.28 0.30
CA GLN A 129 -31.43 0.50 0.84
C GLN A 129 -32.80 -0.13 0.57
N GLN A 130 -32.94 -0.85 -0.55
CA GLN A 130 -34.14 -1.59 -0.93
C GLN A 130 -34.22 -2.97 -0.26
N GLY A 131 -33.20 -3.38 0.50
CA GLY A 131 -33.13 -4.71 1.12
C GLY A 131 -32.78 -5.84 0.16
N VAL A 132 -32.27 -5.52 -1.03
CA VAL A 132 -31.80 -6.49 -2.02
C VAL A 132 -30.28 -6.62 -1.88
N ASP A 133 -29.77 -7.83 -1.76
CA ASP A 133 -28.32 -8.07 -1.78
C ASP A 133 -27.82 -8.09 -3.24
N PRO A 134 -26.98 -7.11 -3.64
CA PRO A 134 -26.51 -7.00 -5.02
C PRO A 134 -25.44 -8.04 -5.40
N PHE A 135 -24.98 -8.87 -4.46
CA PHE A 135 -23.95 -9.88 -4.69
C PHE A 135 -24.46 -11.33 -4.59
N THR A 136 -25.68 -11.55 -4.08
CA THR A 136 -26.35 -12.84 -4.20
C THR A 136 -26.88 -13.01 -5.61
N THR A 137 -26.11 -13.71 -6.44
CA THR A 137 -26.61 -14.29 -7.68
C THR A 137 -27.70 -15.29 -7.33
N VAL A 138 -28.92 -15.04 -7.80
CA VAL A 138 -29.92 -16.11 -7.94
C VAL A 138 -29.37 -17.05 -9.02
N GLY A 139 -28.92 -18.25 -8.64
CA GLY A 139 -28.71 -19.41 -9.54
C GLY A 139 -27.59 -19.29 -10.57
#